data_AF-A0A453F8M8-F1
#
_entry.id   AF-A0A453F8M8-F1
#
_cell.length_a   1.000
_cell.length_b   1.000
_cell.length_c   1.000
_cell.angle_alpha   90.00
_cell.angle_beta   90.00
_cell.angle_gamma   90.00
#
_symmetry.space_group_name_H-M   'P 1'
#
loop_
_entity.id
_entity.type
_entity.pdbx_description
1 polymer ?
#
loop_
_entity_poly.entity_id
_entity_poly.type
_entity_poly.pdbx_seq_one_letter_code
_entity_poly.pdbx_strand_id
1 'polypeptide(L)'
;FLGLGAAFVDQLARMASGGAPSRSFVAAARPRQGVSPVEQILKNVEWPDEFPFKPDDFSRFDESSDTVFYSAPRFVTHIDDPAIRALTEYYSQVLPPSNTPGVAILDMCSSWVSHYPGGYKQEKIVGMGMNEDELKKNPVLLPYWTSVILY
;
A
#
# COMPACT_ATOMS: atom_id res chain seq x y z
N PHE A 1 -32.63 -40.81 22.91
CA PHE A 1 -34.06 -40.46 22.73
C PHE A 1 -34.10 -39.03 22.18
N LEU A 2 -34.10 -38.81 20.85
CA LEU A 2 -35.25 -38.77 19.92
C LEU A 2 -36.23 -37.61 20.18
N GLY A 3 -36.43 -36.74 19.17
CA GLY A 3 -37.64 -35.93 18.94
C GLY A 3 -37.40 -34.43 18.72
N LEU A 4 -37.35 -33.94 17.46
CA LEU A 4 -38.47 -33.33 16.70
C LEU A 4 -38.79 -31.89 17.16
N GLY A 5 -38.55 -30.79 16.43
CA GLY A 5 -38.39 -30.63 14.98
C GLY A 5 -39.73 -30.50 14.25
N ALA A 6 -40.62 -29.57 14.63
CA ALA A 6 -41.92 -29.40 13.97
C ALA A 6 -42.58 -28.00 14.08
N ALA A 7 -41.88 -26.94 14.49
CA ALA A 7 -42.54 -25.64 14.77
C ALA A 7 -42.18 -24.48 13.83
N PHE A 8 -41.27 -24.66 12.86
CA PHE A 8 -40.81 -23.54 12.02
C PHE A 8 -41.16 -23.67 10.53
N VAL A 9 -41.72 -24.81 10.11
CA VAL A 9 -41.91 -25.12 8.68
C VAL A 9 -43.26 -24.62 8.14
N ASP A 10 -44.24 -24.30 9.00
CA ASP A 10 -45.61 -24.03 8.54
C ASP A 10 -45.87 -22.57 8.13
N GLN A 11 -44.98 -21.63 8.46
CA GLN A 11 -45.21 -20.20 8.20
C GLN A 11 -44.62 -19.68 6.89
N LEU A 12 -43.78 -20.44 6.20
CA LEU A 12 -43.18 -20.04 4.91
C LEU A 12 -43.98 -20.53 3.68
N ALA A 13 -44.91 -21.47 3.86
CA ALA A 13 -45.61 -22.14 2.76
C ALA A 13 -46.78 -21.35 2.15
N ARG A 14 -47.00 -20.08 2.54
CA ARG A 14 -48.18 -19.29 2.11
C ARG A 14 -47.90 -18.04 1.27
N MET A 15 -46.69 -17.87 0.73
CA MET A 15 -46.40 -16.73 -0.17
C MET A 15 -45.66 -17.12 -1.46
N ALA A 16 -46.07 -18.22 -2.09
CA ALA A 16 -45.62 -18.58 -3.44
C ALA A 16 -46.81 -18.77 -4.38
N SER A 17 -47.47 -17.67 -4.75
CA SER A 17 -48.31 -17.62 -5.96
C SER A 17 -48.07 -16.29 -6.68
N GLY A 18 -47.21 -16.31 -7.69
CA GLY A 18 -47.05 -15.22 -8.64
C GLY A 18 -45.61 -14.73 -8.79
N GLY A 19 -44.97 -15.07 -9.90
CA GLY A 19 -43.67 -14.52 -10.31
C GLY A 19 -42.67 -15.61 -10.69
N ALA A 20 -42.23 -15.60 -11.95
CA ALA A 20 -41.28 -16.57 -12.52
C ALA A 20 -39.96 -16.66 -11.72
N PRO A 21 -39.32 -17.84 -11.63
CA PRO A 21 -38.04 -17.97 -10.93
C PRO A 21 -36.90 -17.47 -11.81
N SER A 22 -36.38 -16.28 -11.49
CA SER A 22 -35.08 -15.82 -11.97
C SER A 22 -34.01 -16.77 -11.46
N ARG A 23 -33.38 -17.56 -12.34
CA ARG A 23 -32.21 -18.39 -11.99
C ARG A 23 -30.99 -17.47 -11.83
N SER A 24 -30.75 -16.98 -10.62
CA SER A 24 -29.47 -16.39 -10.25
C SER A 24 -28.45 -17.50 -9.99
N PHE A 25 -27.57 -17.73 -10.96
CA PHE A 25 -26.38 -18.54 -10.78
C PHE A 25 -25.31 -17.67 -10.11
N VAL A 26 -25.08 -17.87 -8.80
CA VAL A 26 -23.88 -17.33 -8.17
C VAL A 26 -22.75 -18.29 -8.50
N ALA A 27 -21.91 -17.94 -9.49
CA ALA A 27 -20.69 -18.66 -9.79
C ALA A 27 -19.66 -18.40 -8.68
N ALA A 28 -19.74 -19.18 -7.60
CA ALA A 28 -18.70 -19.22 -6.58
C ALA A 28 -17.54 -20.07 -7.09
N ALA A 29 -16.60 -19.45 -7.81
CA ALA A 29 -15.32 -20.06 -8.08
C ALA A 29 -14.51 -20.09 -6.77
N ARG A 30 -14.60 -21.20 -6.02
CA ARG A 30 -13.59 -21.51 -5.00
C ARG A 30 -12.25 -21.68 -5.75
N PRO A 31 -11.22 -20.88 -5.45
CA PRO A 31 -9.89 -21.16 -5.98
C PRO A 31 -9.52 -22.57 -5.54
N ARG A 32 -9.20 -23.45 -6.51
CA ARG A 32 -8.56 -24.72 -6.20
C ARG A 32 -7.30 -24.40 -5.41
N GLN A 33 -7.08 -25.12 -4.33
CA GLN A 33 -5.87 -25.03 -3.53
C GLN A 33 -4.69 -25.37 -4.45
N GLY A 34 -3.92 -24.34 -4.85
CA GLY A 34 -2.87 -24.45 -5.85
C GLY A 34 -2.83 -23.24 -6.78
N VAL A 35 -1.85 -22.37 -6.52
CA VAL A 35 -1.26 -21.31 -7.36
C VAL A 35 -2.27 -20.41 -8.09
N SER A 36 -2.35 -19.14 -7.67
CA SER A 36 -3.32 -18.19 -8.23
C SER A 36 -3.13 -18.05 -9.75
N PRO A 37 -4.20 -17.81 -10.53
CA PRO A 37 -4.08 -17.52 -11.96
C PRO A 37 -3.09 -16.40 -12.28
N VAL A 38 -2.94 -15.42 -11.37
CA VAL A 38 -1.98 -14.31 -11.48
C VAL A 38 -0.52 -14.79 -11.39
N GLU A 39 -0.21 -15.72 -10.50
CA GLU A 39 1.14 -16.30 -10.36
C GLU A 39 1.58 -17.11 -11.59
N GLN A 40 0.65 -17.47 -12.48
CA GLN A 40 0.97 -18.18 -13.72
C GLN A 40 1.24 -17.23 -14.89
N ILE A 41 0.80 -15.97 -14.82
CA ILE A 41 0.96 -14.98 -15.91
C ILE A 41 2.43 -14.78 -16.26
N LEU A 42 3.31 -14.76 -15.27
CA LEU A 42 4.75 -14.54 -15.48
C LEU A 42 5.53 -15.79 -15.94
N LYS A 43 4.91 -16.99 -15.95
CA LYS A 43 5.64 -18.24 -16.22
C LYS A 43 5.90 -18.49 -17.71
N ASN A 44 5.01 -18.01 -18.57
CA ASN A 44 5.08 -18.21 -20.03
C ASN A 44 4.92 -16.87 -20.77
N VAL A 45 5.60 -15.82 -20.31
CA VAL A 45 5.55 -14.53 -20.99
C VAL A 45 6.41 -14.61 -22.24
N GLU A 46 5.77 -14.53 -23.41
CA GLU A 46 6.45 -14.24 -24.66
C GLU A 46 6.67 -12.74 -24.74
N TRP A 47 7.91 -12.31 -24.47
CA TRP A 47 8.31 -10.91 -24.61
C TRP A 47 8.55 -10.59 -26.08
N PRO A 48 8.13 -9.41 -26.57
CA PRO A 48 8.44 -9.02 -27.93
C PRO A 48 9.95 -8.73 -28.07
N ASP A 49 10.50 -8.99 -29.26
CA ASP A 49 11.90 -8.65 -29.56
C ASP A 49 12.18 -7.15 -29.42
N GLU A 50 11.17 -6.32 -29.72
CA GLU A 50 11.19 -4.87 -29.49
C GLU A 50 9.89 -4.43 -28.79
N PHE A 51 10.03 -3.68 -27.69
CA PHE A 51 8.86 -3.07 -27.04
C PHE A 51 8.31 -1.92 -27.90
N PRO A 52 6.98 -1.74 -27.98
CA PRO A 52 6.35 -0.74 -28.84
C PRO A 52 6.42 0.68 -28.25
N PHE A 53 7.50 1.03 -27.55
CA PHE A 53 7.73 2.34 -26.95
C PHE A 53 8.71 3.14 -27.79
N LYS A 54 8.35 4.39 -28.08
CA LYS A 54 9.22 5.37 -28.73
C LYS A 54 10.10 6.04 -27.68
N PRO A 55 11.26 6.63 -28.06
CA PRO A 55 12.07 7.43 -27.13
C PRO A 55 11.27 8.53 -26.42
N ASP A 56 10.32 9.16 -27.13
CA ASP A 56 9.46 10.20 -26.58
C ASP A 56 8.52 9.70 -25.47
N ASP A 57 8.17 8.40 -25.46
CA ASP A 57 7.33 7.81 -24.40
C ASP A 57 8.07 7.77 -23.04
N PHE A 58 9.39 7.98 -23.05
CA PHE A 58 10.24 8.09 -21.86
C PHE A 58 10.62 9.53 -21.51
N SER A 59 10.12 10.52 -22.25
CA SER A 59 10.32 11.94 -21.93
C SER A 59 9.52 12.35 -20.71
N ARG A 60 10.01 13.34 -19.94
CA ARG A 60 9.25 13.87 -18.81
C ARG A 60 8.14 14.76 -19.36
N PHE A 61 6.95 14.67 -18.73
CA PHE A 61 5.86 15.60 -19.05
C PHE A 61 6.22 17.05 -18.65
N ASP A 62 7.04 17.20 -17.62
CA ASP A 62 7.59 18.47 -17.16
C ASP A 62 9.10 18.35 -16.96
N GLU A 63 9.86 19.15 -17.71
CA GLU A 63 11.32 19.25 -17.63
C GLU A 63 11.79 20.33 -16.63
N SER A 64 10.85 20.98 -15.93
CA SER A 64 11.18 21.97 -14.90
C SER A 64 11.91 21.32 -13.71
N SER A 65 12.68 22.12 -12.97
CA SER A 65 13.39 21.61 -11.81
C SER A 65 12.42 21.24 -10.69
N ASP A 66 12.60 20.03 -10.12
CA ASP A 66 11.87 19.58 -8.94
C ASP A 66 11.91 20.58 -7.77
N THR A 67 12.97 21.39 -7.66
CA THR A 67 13.06 22.45 -6.64
C THR A 67 11.85 23.40 -6.67
N VAL A 68 11.31 23.67 -7.85
CA VAL A 68 10.11 24.51 -8.02
C VAL A 68 8.89 23.78 -7.44
N PHE A 69 8.75 22.49 -7.74
CA PHE A 69 7.65 21.66 -7.26
C PHE A 69 7.65 21.51 -5.72
N TYR A 70 8.83 21.40 -5.11
CA TYR A 70 9.00 21.25 -3.65
C TYR A 70 9.18 22.57 -2.90
N SER A 71 9.01 23.72 -3.56
CA SER A 71 9.18 25.04 -2.94
C SER A 71 8.14 25.33 -1.85
N ALA A 72 6.92 24.84 -2.01
CA ALA A 72 5.84 24.97 -1.03
C ALA A 72 5.66 23.66 -0.25
N PRO A 73 5.61 23.70 1.09
CA PRO A 73 5.42 22.49 1.89
C PRO A 73 4.01 21.94 1.74
N ARG A 74 3.90 20.60 1.77
CA ARG A 74 2.63 19.88 1.73
C ARG A 74 2.53 18.94 2.93
N PHE A 75 1.74 19.36 3.91
CA PHE A 75 1.45 18.55 5.10
C PHE A 75 0.32 17.56 4.83
N VAL A 76 0.55 16.65 3.87
CA VAL A 76 -0.39 15.61 3.47
C VAL A 76 0.33 14.27 3.39
N THR A 77 -0.44 13.18 3.43
CA THR A 77 0.07 11.85 3.11
C THR A 77 -0.22 11.57 1.63
N HIS A 78 0.83 11.31 0.86
CA HIS A 78 0.70 11.04 -0.58
C HIS A 78 0.25 9.61 -0.90
N ILE A 79 0.22 8.73 0.11
CA ILE A 79 -0.27 7.37 0.05
C ILE A 79 -1.52 7.21 0.91
N ASP A 80 -2.34 6.22 0.59
CA ASP A 80 -3.60 5.94 1.27
C ASP A 80 -3.40 5.19 2.59
N ASP A 81 -4.43 5.18 3.45
CA ASP A 81 -4.35 4.54 4.77
C ASP A 81 -4.01 3.04 4.72
N PRO A 82 -4.52 2.23 3.77
CA PRO A 82 -4.08 0.85 3.60
C PRO A 82 -2.58 0.71 3.32
N ALA A 83 -2.02 1.52 2.41
CA ALA A 83 -0.59 1.49 2.11
C ALA A 83 0.23 1.93 3.33
N ILE A 84 -0.21 2.97 4.05
CA ILE A 84 0.43 3.41 5.30
C ILE A 84 0.47 2.26 6.31
N ARG A 85 -0.66 1.58 6.54
CA ARG A 85 -0.73 0.44 7.48
C ARG A 85 0.22 -0.68 7.08
N ALA A 86 0.23 -1.06 5.81
CA ALA A 86 1.12 -2.10 5.29
C ALA A 86 2.60 -1.71 5.46
N LEU A 87 2.95 -0.44 5.20
CA LEU A 87 4.30 0.07 5.35
C LEU A 87 4.74 0.09 6.82
N THR A 88 3.88 0.56 7.72
CA THR A 88 4.13 0.56 9.16
C THR A 88 4.29 -0.87 9.69
N GLU A 89 3.46 -1.81 9.26
CA GLU A 89 3.59 -3.23 9.61
C GLU A 89 4.90 -3.82 9.10
N TYR A 90 5.26 -3.56 7.85
CA TYR A 90 6.52 -3.99 7.27
C TYR A 90 7.71 -3.45 8.06
N TYR A 91 7.74 -2.15 8.36
CA TYR A 91 8.79 -1.54 9.18
C TYR A 91 8.87 -2.13 10.58
N SER A 92 7.76 -2.55 11.19
CA SER A 92 7.79 -3.24 12.49
C SER A 92 8.50 -4.59 12.45
N GLN A 93 8.58 -5.22 11.28
CA GLN A 93 9.23 -6.52 11.08
C GLN A 93 10.70 -6.39 10.67
N VAL A 94 11.03 -5.37 9.87
CA VAL A 94 12.37 -5.26 9.26
C VAL A 94 13.31 -4.29 9.96
N LEU A 95 12.78 -3.27 10.65
CA LEU A 95 13.63 -2.35 11.40
C LEU A 95 14.21 -3.06 12.63
N PRO A 96 15.47 -2.79 13.00
CA PRO A 96 16.01 -3.25 14.28
C PRO A 96 15.13 -2.79 15.44
N PRO A 97 15.10 -3.51 16.58
CA PRO A 97 14.34 -3.07 17.75
C PRO A 97 14.63 -1.62 18.13
N SER A 98 13.63 -0.89 18.63
CA SER A 98 13.82 0.51 19.01
C SER A 98 14.89 0.67 20.09
N ASN A 99 15.72 1.71 19.97
CA ASN A 99 16.88 2.01 20.80
C ASN A 99 17.96 0.91 20.78
N THR A 100 18.16 0.27 19.62
CA THR A 100 19.27 -0.69 19.45
C THR A 100 20.60 0.07 19.39
N PRO A 101 21.56 -0.22 20.29
CA PRO A 101 22.86 0.45 20.29
C PRO A 101 23.62 0.25 18.98
N GLY A 102 24.24 1.32 18.47
CA GLY A 102 25.05 1.28 17.25
C GLY A 102 24.25 1.24 15.94
N VAL A 103 22.91 1.32 16.01
CA VAL A 103 22.04 1.42 14.81
C VAL A 103 21.79 2.89 14.49
N ALA A 104 22.03 3.26 13.23
CA ALA A 104 21.61 4.52 12.66
C ALA A 104 20.74 4.26 11.42
N ILE A 105 19.67 5.04 11.28
CA ILE A 105 18.73 4.96 10.16
C ILE A 105 18.92 6.18 9.26
N LEU A 106 18.92 5.96 7.94
CA LEU A 106 18.82 7.03 6.94
C LEU A 106 17.45 6.91 6.26
N ASP A 107 16.63 7.94 6.42
CA ASP A 107 15.31 8.07 5.82
C ASP A 107 15.43 8.87 4.53
N MET A 108 15.36 8.17 3.39
CA MET A 108 15.45 8.77 2.06
C MET A 108 14.07 9.15 1.54
N CYS A 109 13.98 10.27 0.82
CA CYS A 109 12.71 10.83 0.38
C CYS A 109 11.78 11.19 1.55
N SER A 110 12.37 11.55 2.68
CA SER A 110 11.63 11.90 3.88
C SER A 110 10.83 13.19 3.67
N SER A 111 9.68 13.25 4.33
CA SER A 111 8.82 14.43 4.43
C SER A 111 8.48 14.69 5.91
N TRP A 112 7.32 15.25 6.21
CA TRP A 112 6.83 15.55 7.56
C TRP A 112 6.37 14.31 8.36
N VAL A 113 6.31 13.14 7.72
CA VAL A 113 5.98 11.85 8.34
C VAL A 113 6.75 10.71 7.67
N SER A 114 7.30 9.80 8.46
CA SER A 114 8.09 8.63 8.00
C SER A 114 7.35 7.29 8.04
N HIS A 115 6.11 7.28 8.54
CA HIS A 115 5.26 6.08 8.68
C HIS A 115 5.86 4.91 9.51
N TYR A 116 6.85 5.20 10.36
CA TYR A 116 7.39 4.21 11.30
C TYR A 116 6.34 3.72 12.30
N PRO A 117 6.54 2.52 12.89
CA PRO A 117 5.73 2.05 13.99
C PRO A 117 5.63 3.08 15.11
N GLY A 118 4.46 3.17 15.75
CA GLY A 118 4.22 4.13 16.83
C GLY A 118 5.28 4.01 17.93
N GLY A 119 5.94 5.13 18.24
CA GLY A 119 6.98 5.19 19.27
C GLY A 119 8.35 4.65 18.87
N TYR A 120 8.54 4.23 17.61
CA TYR A 120 9.85 3.83 17.11
C TYR A 120 10.86 4.98 17.17
N LYS A 121 12.02 4.70 17.75
CA LYS A 121 13.14 5.64 17.92
C LYS A 121 14.47 4.91 17.83
N GLN A 122 15.48 5.63 17.35
CA GLN A 122 16.89 5.26 17.46
C GLN A 122 17.72 6.47 17.87
N GLU A 123 18.96 6.23 18.29
CA GLU A 123 19.91 7.29 18.63
C GLU A 123 20.09 8.28 17.48
N LYS A 124 20.06 7.78 16.24
CA LYS A 124 20.23 8.57 15.03
C LYS A 124 19.28 8.10 13.93
N ILE A 125 18.34 8.96 13.55
CA ILE A 125 17.44 8.76 12.41
C ILE A 125 17.60 10.00 11.54
N VAL A 126 18.31 9.88 10.44
CA VAL A 126 18.68 11.03 9.61
C VAL A 126 17.73 11.15 8.44
N GLY A 127 17.07 12.30 8.29
CA GLY A 127 16.17 12.51 7.16
C GLY A 127 16.82 13.24 5.99
N MET A 128 16.62 12.74 4.77
CA MET A 128 16.94 13.42 3.53
C MET A 128 15.66 13.63 2.73
N GLY A 129 15.33 14.88 2.44
CA GLY A 129 14.11 15.26 1.72
C GLY A 129 14.29 16.49 0.84
N MET A 130 13.22 16.92 0.19
CA MET A 130 13.25 18.05 -0.75
C MET A 130 12.77 19.37 -0.13
N ASN A 131 11.94 19.32 0.92
CA ASN A 131 11.37 20.50 1.56
C ASN A 131 11.77 20.58 3.04
N GLU A 132 12.34 21.71 3.45
CA GLU A 132 12.87 21.89 4.80
C GLU A 132 11.77 21.96 5.87
N ASP A 133 10.65 22.62 5.57
CA ASP A 133 9.55 22.78 6.53
C ASP A 133 8.79 21.47 6.76
N GLU A 134 8.74 20.59 5.76
CA GLU A 134 8.27 19.21 5.93
C GLU A 134 9.19 18.44 6.87
N LEU A 135 10.49 18.39 6.59
CA LEU A 135 11.47 17.67 7.40
C LEU A 135 11.50 18.16 8.86
N LYS A 136 11.41 19.48 9.07
CA LYS A 136 11.32 20.10 10.40
C LYS A 136 10.16 19.59 11.24
N LYS A 137 9.02 19.27 10.62
CA LYS A 137 7.82 18.81 11.32
C LYS A 137 7.82 17.31 11.59
N ASN A 138 8.77 16.56 11.04
CA ASN A 138 8.83 15.12 11.24
C ASN A 138 9.37 14.79 12.64
N PRO A 139 8.55 14.20 13.53
CA PRO A 139 8.90 14.03 14.93
C PRO A 139 9.94 12.94 15.20
N VAL A 140 10.27 12.10 14.20
CA VAL A 140 11.22 10.99 14.39
C VAL A 140 12.64 11.32 13.95
N LEU A 141 12.86 12.43 13.24
CA LEU A 141 14.16 12.77 12.67
C LEU A 141 15.10 13.43 13.69
N LEU A 142 16.37 13.03 13.61
CA LEU A 142 17.51 13.44 14.42
C LEU A 142 18.81 13.22 13.62
N PRO A 143 19.41 14.17 12.85
CA PRO A 143 18.99 15.44 12.23
C PRO A 143 18.40 15.27 10.80
N TYR A 144 18.30 16.34 9.99
CA TYR A 144 17.86 16.28 8.59
C TYR A 144 18.66 17.23 7.67
N TRP A 145 18.60 17.01 6.36
CA TRP A 145 19.05 17.97 5.34
C TRP A 145 18.18 17.90 4.08
N THR A 146 18.18 19.00 3.32
CA THR A 146 17.53 19.08 2.02
C THR A 146 18.51 18.73 0.90
N SER A 147 18.08 17.92 -0.07
CA SER A 147 18.89 17.56 -1.24
C SER A 147 17.99 17.13 -2.39
N VAL A 148 18.42 17.38 -3.63
CA VAL A 148 17.77 16.83 -4.83
C VAL A 148 18.06 15.35 -4.91
N ILE A 149 17.02 14.51 -4.85
CA ILE A 149 17.17 13.06 -4.64
C ILE A 149 17.37 12.29 -5.96
N LEU A 150 16.97 12.84 -7.10
CA LEU A 150 17.06 12.15 -8.40
C LEU A 150 17.47 13.14 -9.51
N TYR A 151 18.48 12.76 -10.31
CA TYR A 151 18.81 13.37 -11.61
C TYR A 151 18.61 12.32 -12.70
#